data_AF-A0A352FQM5-F1
#
_entry.id   AF-A0A352FQM5-F1
#
_cell.length_a   1.000
_cell.length_b   1.000
_cell.length_c   1.000
_cell.angle_alpha   90.00
_cell.angle_beta   90.00
_cell.angle_gamma   90.00
#
_symmetry.space_group_name_H-M   'P 1'
#
loop_
_entity.id
_entity.type
_entity.pdbx_description
1 polymer ?
#
loop_
_entity_poly.entity_id
_entity_poly.type
_entity_poly.pdbx_seq_one_letter_code
_entity_poly.pdbx_strand_id
1 'polypeptide(L)' 'QKPWIVPIPGTTKLNRLEENIGAVSVELTSEDLREIDSAAAKIEVQGARYPEELERRTGL' A
#
# COMPACT_ATOMS: atom_id res chain seq x y z
N GLN A 1 -3.22 -11.35 -3.77
CA GLN A 1 -3.18 -10.93 -2.35
C GLN A 1 -2.44 -11.96 -1.52
N LYS A 2 -1.81 -11.54 -0.42
CA LYS A 2 -1.20 -12.43 0.57
C LYS A 2 -2.01 -12.33 1.87
N PRO A 3 -2.61 -13.42 2.38
CA PRO A 3 -3.56 -13.36 3.51
C PRO A 3 -2.95 -12.91 4.84
N TRP A 4 -1.62 -12.84 4.93
CA TRP A 4 -0.89 -12.37 6.12
C TRP A 4 -0.51 -10.88 6.08
N ILE A 5 -0.93 -10.14 5.05
CA ILE A 5 -0.72 -8.69 5.00
C ILE A 5 -1.81 -8.00 5.81
N VAL A 6 -1.43 -7.28 6.85
CA VAL A 6 -2.34 -6.47 7.68
C VAL A 6 -2.00 -4.99 7.48
N PRO A 7 -2.92 -4.16 6.93
CA PRO A 7 -2.68 -2.74 6.78
C PRO A 7 -2.76 -2.03 8.14
N ILE A 8 -1.89 -1.04 8.34
CA ILE A 8 -1.85 -0.19 9.54
C ILE A 8 -2.06 1.29 9.15
N PRO A 9 -3.27 1.68 8.70
CA PRO A 9 -3.52 3.04 8.24
C PRO A 9 -3.42 4.02 9.41
N GLY A 10 -2.58 5.04 9.28
CA GLY A 10 -2.46 6.14 10.23
C GLY A 10 -3.15 7.41 9.72
N THR A 11 -3.90 8.10 10.58
CA THR A 11 -4.51 9.40 10.26
C THR A 11 -4.69 10.25 11.51
N THR A 12 -4.71 11.57 11.34
CA THR A 12 -5.00 12.54 12.41
C THR A 12 -6.43 13.05 12.38
N LYS A 13 -7.22 12.69 11.36
CA LYS A 13 -8.59 13.19 11.16
C LYS A 13 -9.61 12.09 11.44
N LEU A 14 -10.63 12.40 12.24
CA LEU A 14 -11.64 11.43 12.66
C LEU A 14 -12.45 10.87 11.46
N ASN A 15 -12.87 11.72 10.54
CA ASN A 15 -13.59 11.28 9.35
C ASN A 15 -12.79 10.30 8.46
N ARG A 16 -11.45 10.41 8.46
CA ARG A 16 -10.57 9.47 7.75
C ARG A 16 -10.43 8.15 8.48
N LEU A 17 -10.52 8.15 9.81
CA LEU A 17 -10.57 6.91 10.58
C LEU A 17 -11.83 6.13 10.24
N GLU A 18 -12.98 6.80 10.22
CA GLU A 18 -14.27 6.19 9.86
C GLU A 18 -14.25 5.61 8.43
N GLU A 19 -13.73 6.37 7.46
CA GLU A 19 -13.53 5.91 6.07
C GLU A 19 -12.63 4.67 5.99
N ASN A 20 -11.48 4.69 6.67
CA ASN A 20 -10.53 3.57 6.67
C ASN A 20 -11.11 2.31 7.30
N ILE A 21 -11.90 2.44 8.37
CA ILE A 21 -12.60 1.31 8.99
C ILE A 21 -13.65 0.77 8.04
N GLY A 22 -14.38 1.65 7.35
CA GLY A 22 -15.40 1.27 6.36
C GLY A 22 -14.86 0.46 5.16
N ALA A 23 -13.55 0.52 4.89
CA ALA A 23 -12.92 -0.25 3.82
C ALA A 23 -13.08 -1.77 3.98
N VAL A 24 -13.32 -2.28 5.21
CA VAL A 24 -13.58 -3.71 5.46
C VAL A 24 -14.85 -4.22 4.77
N SER A 25 -15.80 -3.33 4.50
CA SER A 25 -17.09 -3.66 3.88
C SER A 25 -17.05 -3.57 2.36
N VAL A 26 -15.91 -3.18 1.77
CA VAL A 26 -15.75 -3.05 0.33
C VAL A 26 -15.41 -4.41 -0.27
N GLU A 27 -16.28 -4.91 -1.13
CA GLU A 27 -16.02 -6.12 -1.93
C GLU A 27 -15.49 -5.71 -3.30
N LEU A 28 -14.39 -6.35 -3.71
CA LEU A 28 -13.81 -6.16 -5.04
C LEU A 28 -13.96 -7.46 -5.82
N THR A 29 -14.41 -7.34 -7.07
CA THR A 29 -14.46 -8.46 -7.98
C THR A 29 -13.06 -8.81 -8.48
N SER A 30 -12.93 -9.97 -9.13
CA SER A 30 -11.67 -10.34 -9.77
C SER A 30 -11.28 -9.41 -10.91
N GLU A 31 -12.24 -8.72 -11.54
CA GLU A 31 -11.97 -7.74 -12.58
C GLU A 31 -11.41 -6.45 -12.01
N ASP A 32 -12.02 -5.93 -10.93
CA ASP A 32 -11.54 -4.74 -10.23
C ASP A 32 -10.08 -4.91 -9.77
N LEU A 33 -9.76 -6.08 -9.20
CA LEU A 33 -8.40 -6.39 -8.75
C LEU A 33 -7.41 -6.41 -9.92
N ARG A 34 -7.79 -6.96 -11.08
CA ARG A 34 -6.94 -6.97 -12.28
C ARG A 34 -6.69 -5.57 -12.82
N GLU A 35 -7.71 -4.72 -12.80
CA GLU A 35 -7.59 -3.33 -13.26
C GLU A 35 -6.65 -2.54 -12.33
N ILE A 36 -6.84 -2.67 -11.01
CA ILE A 36 -5.99 -2.03 -9.99
C ILE A 36 -4.54 -2.48 -10.14
N ASP A 37 -4.27 -3.78 -10.26
CA ASP A 37 -2.91 -4.32 -10.42
C ASP A 37 -2.27 -3.82 -11.73
N SER A 38 -3.04 -3.77 -12.82
CA SER A 38 -2.56 -3.30 -14.13
C SER A 38 -2.25 -1.80 -14.13
N ALA A 39 -3.02 -1.00 -13.38
CA ALA A 39 -2.76 0.42 -13.19
C ALA A 39 -1.53 0.64 -12.29
N ALA A 40 -1.44 -0.08 -11.17
CA ALA A 40 -0.34 0.03 -10.22
C ALA A 40 1.01 -0.38 -10.83
N ALA A 41 1.04 -1.39 -11.71
CA ALA A 41 2.26 -1.83 -12.38
C ALA A 41 2.88 -0.78 -13.31
N LYS A 42 2.12 0.24 -13.72
CA LYS A 42 2.60 1.35 -14.55
C LYS A 42 3.23 2.47 -13.73
N ILE A 43 3.10 2.44 -12.41
CA ILE A 43 3.65 3.46 -11.53
C ILE A 43 5.14 3.17 -11.33
N GLU A 44 5.99 4.09 -11.80
CA GLU A 44 7.42 4.03 -11.54
C GLU A 44 7.70 4.39 -10.07
N VAL A 45 8.30 3.45 -9.34
CA VAL A 45 8.68 3.69 -7.94
C VAL A 45 9.94 4.55 -7.93
N GLN A 46 9.79 5.79 -7.49
CA GLN A 46 10.87 6.77 -7.44
C GLN A 46 11.52 6.80 -6.05
N GLY A 47 12.85 6.73 -6.02
CA GLY A 47 13.66 6.85 -4.81
C GLY A 47 13.94 5.52 -4.10
N ALA A 48 15.13 5.44 -3.49
CA ALA A 48 15.52 4.33 -2.64
C ALA A 48 14.97 4.52 -1.22
N ARG A 49 14.73 3.40 -0.52
CA ARG A 49 14.26 3.41 0.89
C ARG A 49 15.24 4.13 1.82
N TYR A 50 16.51 4.11 1.47
CA TYR A 50 17.59 4.79 2.17
C TYR A 50 18.47 5.54 1.17
N PRO A 51 19.11 6.65 1.57
CA PRO A 51 20.27 7.17 0.85
C PRO A 51 21.33 6.08 0.66
N GLU A 52 22.03 6.07 -0.48
CA GLU A 52 23.04 5.05 -0.85
C GLU A 52 24.02 4.69 0.29
N GLU A 53 24.49 5.70 1.02
CA GLU A 53 25.45 5.55 2.11
C GLU A 53 24.86 4.76 3.30
N LEU A 54 23.56 4.91 3.57
CA LEU A 54 22.86 4.15 4.60
C LEU A 54 22.49 2.75 4.09
N GLU A 55 22.15 2.62 2.80
CA GLU A 55 21.84 1.33 2.17
C GLU A 55 23.06 0.39 2.18
N ARG A 56 24.27 0.88 1.82
CA ARG A 56 25.52 0.10 1.90
C ARG A 56 25.83 -0.44 3.30
N ARG A 57 25.28 0.18 4.35
CA ARG A 57 25.48 -0.24 5.76
C ARG A 57 24.47 -1.28 6.22
N THR A 58 23.41 -1.54 5.44
CA THR A 58 22.38 -2.54 5.79
C THR A 58 22.82 -3.98 5.55
N GLY A 59 23.91 -4.19 4.80
CA GLY A 59 24.43 -5.53 4.48
C GLY A 59 23.52 -6.36 3.56
N LEU A 60 22.53 -5.71 2.94
CA LEU A 60 21.72 -6.22 1.84
C LEU A 60 22.45 -6.08 0.50
#